data_AF-A0A937UAC9-F1
#
_entry.id   AF-A0A937UAC9-F1
#
_cell.length_a   1.000
_cell.length_b   1.000
_cell.length_c   1.000
_cell.angle_alpha   90.00
_cell.angle_beta   90.00
_cell.angle_gamma   90.00
#
_symmetry.space_group_name_H-M   'P 1'
#
loop_
_entity.id
_entity.type
_entity.pdbx_description
1 polymer ?
#
loop_
_entity_poly.entity_id
_entity_poly.type
_entity_poly.pdbx_seq_one_letter_code
_entity_poly.pdbx_strand_id
1 'polypeptide(L)'
;MAPYIVTPDTVESGPSDIPDWMPAQFSTFCVEITQHFNPGTKYKATINDDIRYLGGTNTDTEALKESVKKIYAAYLNGALVDGVGDDIDGNIVQRSVWGAQGYSGYSITAEIGDIIGPSTSFDPDDIAGWNDVKVLNLWGISDNADNQSQLVMTPVPGAGILGAIGLGLASWRLRRRKVTVES
;
A
#
# COMPACT_ATOMS: atom_id res chain seq x y z
N MET A 1 -5.79 7.26 11.07
CA MET A 1 -6.16 7.79 9.73
C MET A 1 -6.25 6.58 8.84
N ALA A 2 -7.37 6.41 8.15
CA ALA A 2 -7.57 5.25 7.29
C ALA A 2 -6.60 5.32 6.08
N PRO A 3 -6.21 4.18 5.48
CA PRO A 3 -5.56 4.18 4.17
C PRO A 3 -6.37 5.02 3.17
N TYR A 4 -5.69 5.61 2.20
CA TYR A 4 -6.37 6.33 1.12
C TYR A 4 -7.04 5.34 0.17
N ILE A 5 -8.19 5.72 -0.39
CA ILE A 5 -8.88 4.95 -1.43
C ILE A 5 -8.67 5.67 -2.76
N VAL A 6 -8.04 4.99 -3.71
CA VAL A 6 -7.83 5.48 -5.08
C VAL A 6 -8.84 4.80 -5.99
N THR A 7 -9.48 5.56 -6.88
CA THR A 7 -10.40 5.03 -7.88
C THR A 7 -9.79 5.22 -9.28
N PRO A 8 -9.37 4.12 -9.94
CA PRO A 8 -9.10 4.12 -11.37
C PRO A 8 -10.22 4.74 -12.20
N ASP A 9 -9.88 5.65 -13.11
CA ASP A 9 -10.85 6.15 -14.09
C ASP A 9 -11.12 5.06 -15.13
N THR A 10 -12.39 4.68 -15.29
CA THR A 10 -12.84 3.92 -16.46
C THR A 10 -13.14 4.95 -17.55
N VAL A 11 -12.24 5.11 -18.51
CA VAL A 11 -12.34 6.12 -19.56
C VAL A 11 -13.70 6.09 -20.26
N GLU A 12 -14.42 7.21 -20.27
CA GLU A 12 -15.70 7.34 -20.99
C GLU A 12 -15.54 7.31 -22.53
N SER A 13 -14.30 7.45 -23.07
CA SER A 13 -14.08 7.48 -24.54
C SER A 13 -12.64 7.17 -25.02
N GLY A 14 -11.89 6.28 -24.36
CA GLY A 14 -10.55 5.86 -24.80
C GLY A 14 -10.10 4.51 -24.23
N PRO A 15 -8.97 3.92 -24.68
CA PRO A 15 -8.38 2.76 -24.01
C PRO A 15 -7.95 3.13 -22.59
N SER A 16 -8.26 2.27 -21.62
CA SER A 16 -7.89 2.48 -20.21
C SER A 16 -6.37 2.55 -20.06
N ASP A 17 -5.87 3.67 -19.53
CA ASP A 17 -4.47 3.79 -19.10
C ASP A 17 -4.18 3.00 -17.81
N ILE A 18 -5.23 2.41 -17.23
CA ILE A 18 -5.16 1.62 -16.02
C ILE A 18 -5.30 0.14 -16.38
N PRO A 19 -4.39 -0.73 -15.91
CA PRO A 19 -4.46 -2.15 -16.24
C PRO A 19 -5.77 -2.80 -15.75
N ASP A 20 -6.32 -3.71 -16.55
CA ASP A 20 -7.59 -4.42 -16.27
C ASP A 20 -7.60 -5.19 -14.94
N TRP A 21 -6.41 -5.50 -14.39
CA TRP A 21 -6.27 -6.18 -13.10
C TRP A 21 -6.43 -5.25 -11.89
N MET A 22 -6.33 -3.93 -12.09
CA MET A 22 -6.36 -2.98 -11.00
C MET A 22 -7.79 -2.90 -10.44
N PRO A 23 -7.98 -3.06 -9.12
CA PRO A 23 -9.31 -2.98 -8.54
C PRO A 23 -9.88 -1.58 -8.69
N ALA A 24 -11.21 -1.47 -8.79
CA ALA A 24 -11.90 -0.18 -8.85
C ALA A 24 -11.63 0.71 -7.62
N GLN A 25 -11.25 0.10 -6.49
CA GLN A 25 -10.80 0.79 -5.28
C GLN A 25 -9.76 -0.06 -4.56
N PHE A 26 -8.74 0.59 -4.00
CA PHE A 26 -7.77 -0.07 -3.13
C PHE A 26 -7.25 0.87 -2.06
N SER A 27 -6.86 0.27 -0.93
CA SER A 27 -6.23 0.95 0.20
C SER A 27 -4.74 1.19 -0.07
N THR A 28 -4.28 2.41 0.14
CA THR A 28 -2.88 2.80 -0.09
C THR A 28 -2.34 3.75 0.97
N PHE A 29 -1.03 3.92 0.97
CA PHE A 29 -0.28 4.88 1.78
C PHE A 29 0.58 5.75 0.88
N CYS A 30 0.75 7.01 1.29
CA CYS A 30 1.66 7.93 0.63
C CYS A 30 3.11 7.50 0.87
N VAL A 31 3.93 7.50 -0.16
CA VAL A 31 5.35 7.25 -0.03
C VAL A 31 6.08 8.53 0.35
N GLU A 32 5.66 9.67 -0.21
CA GLU A 32 6.31 10.97 0.01
C GLU A 32 5.54 11.82 1.02
N ILE A 33 6.27 12.56 1.86
CA ILE A 33 5.69 13.37 2.93
C ILE A 33 5.23 14.76 2.51
N THR A 34 5.96 15.40 1.59
CA THR A 34 5.68 16.79 1.17
C THR A 34 4.74 16.88 -0.03
N GLN A 35 4.50 15.74 -0.68
CA GLN A 35 3.64 15.63 -1.84
C GLN A 35 2.20 15.40 -1.41
N HIS A 36 1.25 15.95 -2.17
CA HIS A 36 -0.16 15.91 -1.84
C HIS A 36 -1.00 15.56 -3.07
N PHE A 37 -1.94 14.65 -2.87
CA PHE A 37 -3.02 14.40 -3.82
C PHE A 37 -4.33 14.92 -3.23
N ASN A 38 -5.24 15.31 -4.12
CA ASN A 38 -6.57 15.78 -3.79
C ASN A 38 -7.57 14.70 -4.20
N PRO A 39 -8.26 14.02 -3.25
CA PRO A 39 -9.30 13.06 -3.57
C PRO A 39 -10.33 13.62 -4.55
N GLY A 40 -10.74 12.79 -5.53
CA GLY A 40 -11.68 13.19 -6.59
C GLY A 40 -11.06 13.97 -7.77
N THR A 41 -9.76 14.27 -7.71
CA THR A 41 -9.03 14.87 -8.85
C THR A 41 -8.48 13.77 -9.76
N LYS A 42 -8.50 14.01 -11.08
CA LYS A 42 -7.93 13.09 -12.07
C LYS A 42 -6.43 13.34 -12.23
N TYR A 43 -5.66 12.26 -12.34
CA TYR A 43 -4.20 12.28 -12.46
C TYR A 43 -3.76 11.41 -13.64
N LYS A 44 -2.59 11.70 -14.19
CA LYS A 44 -1.80 10.72 -14.94
C LYS A 44 -1.10 9.81 -13.94
N ALA A 45 -0.85 8.56 -14.30
CA ALA A 45 -0.16 7.64 -13.42
C ALA A 45 0.76 6.65 -14.15
N THR A 46 1.83 6.21 -13.47
CA THR A 46 2.58 5.00 -13.84
C THR A 46 2.82 4.13 -12.63
N ILE A 47 3.10 2.85 -12.90
CA ILE A 47 3.49 1.88 -11.89
C ILE A 47 4.97 1.52 -12.11
N ASN A 48 5.81 1.73 -11.10
CA ASN A 48 7.26 1.50 -11.16
C ASN A 48 7.81 0.94 -9.85
N ASP A 49 9.04 0.43 -9.87
CA ASP A 49 9.80 0.11 -8.65
C ASP A 49 10.37 1.36 -7.97
N ASP A 50 10.44 2.47 -8.69
CA ASP A 50 11.03 3.72 -8.23
C ASP A 50 9.96 4.80 -8.03
N ILE A 51 10.19 5.59 -6.98
CA ILE A 51 9.54 6.88 -6.70
C ILE A 51 10.09 7.88 -7.72
N ARG A 52 9.21 8.54 -8.47
CA ARG A 52 9.59 9.49 -9.52
C ARG A 52 9.29 10.92 -9.09
N TYR A 53 10.34 11.71 -8.94
CA TYR A 53 10.23 13.12 -8.59
C TYR A 53 9.99 14.00 -9.82
N LEU A 54 9.38 15.17 -9.61
CA LEU A 54 9.36 16.29 -10.56
C LEU A 54 8.80 15.95 -11.97
N GLY A 55 7.66 15.28 -12.03
CA GLY A 55 6.85 15.29 -13.25
C GLY A 55 7.30 14.38 -14.39
N GLY A 56 8.09 13.34 -14.08
CA GLY A 56 8.41 12.26 -15.01
C GLY A 56 9.37 12.61 -16.15
N THR A 57 9.90 13.83 -16.20
CA THR A 57 10.90 14.27 -17.20
C THR A 57 12.34 14.22 -16.68
N ASN A 58 12.53 14.20 -15.35
CA ASN A 58 13.84 14.06 -14.73
C ASN A 58 14.14 12.58 -14.43
N THR A 59 15.42 12.21 -14.52
CA THR A 59 15.93 10.88 -14.15
C THR A 59 16.06 10.69 -12.64
N ASP A 60 15.78 11.73 -11.86
CA ASP A 60 15.85 11.69 -10.40
C ASP A 60 14.76 10.76 -9.88
N THR A 61 15.20 9.58 -9.49
CA THR A 61 14.38 8.48 -9.01
C THR A 61 14.97 7.98 -7.71
N GLU A 62 14.10 7.57 -6.80
CA GLU A 62 14.51 6.87 -5.59
C GLU A 62 13.86 5.50 -5.58
N ALA A 63 14.68 4.47 -5.40
CA ALA A 63 14.18 3.11 -5.28
C ALA A 63 13.27 2.98 -4.05
N LEU A 64 12.12 2.32 -4.23
CA LEU A 64 11.25 1.97 -3.11
C LEU A 64 11.98 0.99 -2.19
N LYS A 65 12.12 1.34 -0.91
CA LYS A 65 12.89 0.50 0.03
C LYS A 65 12.16 -0.80 0.33
N GLU A 66 12.93 -1.89 0.44
CA GLU A 66 12.40 -3.23 0.74
C GLU A 66 11.52 -3.25 2.01
N SER A 67 11.93 -2.52 3.06
CA SER A 67 11.13 -2.38 4.28
C SER A 67 9.75 -1.79 4.02
N VAL A 68 9.63 -0.80 3.14
CA VAL A 68 8.32 -0.22 2.74
C VAL A 68 7.46 -1.26 2.03
N LYS A 69 8.07 -2.02 1.11
CA LYS A 69 7.38 -3.09 0.37
C LYS A 69 6.82 -4.14 1.33
N LYS A 70 7.61 -4.55 2.32
CA LYS A 70 7.19 -5.52 3.36
C LYS A 70 6.06 -5.00 4.25
N ILE A 71 6.12 -3.73 4.67
CA ILE A 71 5.05 -3.10 5.47
C ILE A 71 3.72 -3.16 4.72
N TYR A 72 3.73 -2.79 3.43
CA TYR A 72 2.50 -2.76 2.65
C TYR A 72 1.96 -4.16 2.33
N ALA A 73 2.83 -5.13 2.08
CA ALA A 73 2.41 -6.53 1.94
C ALA A 73 1.77 -7.05 3.24
N ALA A 74 2.41 -6.83 4.39
CA ALA A 74 1.85 -7.19 5.70
C ALA A 74 0.50 -6.51 5.97
N TYR A 75 0.36 -5.26 5.56
CA TYR A 75 -0.91 -4.55 5.65
C TYR A 75 -2.00 -5.23 4.82
N LEU A 76 -1.72 -5.55 3.55
CA LEU A 76 -2.69 -6.18 2.65
C LEU A 76 -3.04 -7.62 3.08
N ASN A 77 -2.10 -8.32 3.70
CA ASN A 77 -2.30 -9.67 4.22
C ASN A 77 -3.03 -9.69 5.57
N GLY A 78 -3.29 -8.52 6.18
CA GLY A 78 -3.92 -8.41 7.50
C GLY A 78 -3.02 -8.86 8.66
N ALA A 79 -1.71 -8.86 8.46
CA ALA A 79 -0.72 -9.27 9.44
C ALA A 79 -0.36 -8.14 10.44
N LEU A 80 -0.66 -6.88 10.10
CA LEU A 80 -0.41 -5.73 10.97
C LEU A 80 -1.44 -5.63 12.09
N VAL A 81 -1.24 -6.43 13.13
CA VAL A 81 -2.05 -6.43 14.37
C VAL A 81 -1.20 -6.05 15.58
N ASP A 82 -1.84 -5.47 16.59
CA ASP A 82 -1.20 -5.14 17.86
C ASP A 82 -1.03 -6.37 18.78
N GLY A 83 -0.46 -6.16 19.97
CA GLY A 83 -0.20 -7.23 20.94
C GLY A 83 -1.45 -7.93 21.51
N VAL A 84 -2.65 -7.42 21.22
CA VAL A 84 -3.93 -8.07 21.59
C VAL A 84 -4.70 -8.61 20.37
N GLY A 85 -4.16 -8.41 19.16
CA GLY A 85 -4.71 -8.91 17.91
C GLY A 85 -5.68 -7.96 17.21
N ASP A 86 -5.73 -6.69 17.61
CA ASP A 86 -6.51 -5.65 16.91
C ASP A 86 -5.68 -5.04 15.78
N ASP A 87 -6.34 -4.59 14.70
CA ASP A 87 -5.66 -3.98 13.56
C ASP A 87 -4.87 -2.72 13.97
N ILE A 88 -3.62 -2.61 13.50
CA ILE A 88 -2.80 -1.41 13.72
C ILE A 88 -3.44 -0.19 13.02
N ASP A 89 -3.52 0.95 13.72
CA ASP A 89 -4.04 2.20 13.15
C ASP A 89 -3.26 2.58 11.86
N GLY A 90 -3.97 2.87 10.78
CA GLY A 90 -3.36 3.30 9.51
C GLY A 90 -2.44 4.53 9.63
N ASN A 91 -2.59 5.38 10.66
CA ASN A 91 -1.62 6.43 10.99
C ASN A 91 -0.24 5.86 11.37
N ILE A 92 -0.23 4.79 12.17
CA ILE A 92 1.00 4.11 12.59
C ILE A 92 1.66 3.47 11.38
N VAL A 93 0.85 2.84 10.51
CA VAL A 93 1.33 2.28 9.24
C VAL A 93 1.92 3.37 8.33
N GLN A 94 1.20 4.47 8.10
CA GLN A 94 1.66 5.61 7.28
C GLN A 94 2.98 6.20 7.80
N ARG A 95 3.12 6.38 9.11
CA ARG A 95 4.36 6.87 9.73
C ARG A 95 5.50 5.87 9.60
N SER A 96 5.21 4.58 9.71
CA SER A 96 6.20 3.52 9.53
C SER A 96 6.65 3.39 8.08
N VAL A 97 5.76 3.63 7.10
CA VAL A 97 6.14 3.75 5.69
C VAL A 97 7.14 4.89 5.49
N TRP A 98 6.88 6.09 6.03
CA TRP A 98 7.82 7.20 5.94
C TRP A 98 9.14 6.94 6.67
N GLY A 99 9.08 6.32 7.85
CA GLY A 99 10.28 5.90 8.60
C GLY A 99 11.10 4.84 7.86
N ALA A 100 10.43 3.86 7.24
CA ALA A 100 11.05 2.82 6.43
C ALA A 100 11.67 3.39 5.14
N GLN A 101 11.02 4.37 4.53
CA GLN A 101 11.58 5.11 3.38
C GLN A 101 12.73 6.05 3.80
N GLY A 102 12.89 6.35 5.10
CA GLY A 102 14.02 7.10 5.65
C GLY A 102 13.79 8.60 5.80
N TYR A 103 12.54 9.07 5.80
CA TYR A 103 12.23 10.47 6.08
C TYR A 103 12.54 10.82 7.55
N SER A 104 13.24 11.93 7.75
CA SER A 104 13.62 12.39 9.09
C SER A 104 12.39 12.72 9.95
N GLY A 105 12.45 12.39 11.23
CA GLY A 105 11.34 12.56 12.17
C GLY A 105 10.33 11.41 12.19
N TYR A 106 10.53 10.37 11.37
CA TYR A 106 9.73 9.15 11.35
C TYR A 106 10.58 7.91 11.62
N SER A 107 9.94 6.87 12.12
CA SER A 107 10.57 5.58 12.39
C SER A 107 9.55 4.47 12.18
N ILE A 108 10.04 3.29 11.84
CA ILE A 108 9.25 2.05 11.94
C ILE A 108 8.93 1.86 13.42
N THR A 109 7.67 1.61 13.77
CA THR A 109 7.32 1.31 15.17
C THR A 109 7.72 -0.11 15.54
N ALA A 110 7.82 -0.40 16.84
CA ALA A 110 8.25 -1.73 17.30
C ALA A 110 7.30 -2.83 16.81
N GLU A 111 5.98 -2.57 16.85
CA GLU A 111 4.94 -3.52 16.45
C GLU A 111 5.08 -3.92 14.97
N ILE A 112 5.39 -2.96 14.10
CA ILE A 112 5.61 -3.23 12.68
C ILE A 112 7.00 -3.84 12.44
N GLY A 113 8.00 -3.39 13.19
CA GLY A 113 9.38 -3.88 13.11
C GLY A 113 9.50 -5.37 13.38
N ASP A 114 8.72 -5.90 14.32
CA ASP A 114 8.70 -7.33 14.66
C ASP A 114 8.14 -8.20 13.52
N ILE A 115 7.24 -7.65 12.70
CA ILE A 115 6.58 -8.34 11.57
C ILE A 115 7.48 -8.34 10.33
N ILE A 116 8.11 -7.21 10.01
CA ILE A 116 8.90 -7.07 8.76
C ILE A 116 10.40 -7.38 8.94
N GLY A 117 10.85 -7.44 10.19
CA GLY A 117 12.23 -7.67 10.59
C GLY A 117 12.58 -9.15 10.75
N PRO A 118 13.86 -9.48 10.96
CA PRO A 118 14.32 -10.84 11.24
C PRO A 118 14.00 -11.21 12.69
N SER A 119 12.72 -11.27 13.07
CA SER A 119 12.28 -11.72 14.38
C SER A 119 12.14 -13.24 14.41
N THR A 120 12.17 -13.84 15.60
CA THR A 120 11.98 -15.29 15.79
C THR A 120 10.54 -15.75 15.59
N SER A 121 9.61 -14.79 15.48
CA SER A 121 8.17 -14.97 15.25
C SER A 121 7.74 -14.60 13.84
N PHE A 122 8.70 -14.35 12.93
CA PHE A 122 8.43 -14.02 11.53
C PHE A 122 7.75 -15.19 10.80
N ASP A 123 6.52 -14.98 10.33
CA ASP A 123 5.88 -15.86 9.36
C ASP A 123 6.10 -15.28 7.94
N PRO A 124 6.75 -16.02 7.02
CA PRO A 124 6.93 -15.53 5.64
C PRO A 124 5.62 -15.24 4.92
N ASP A 125 4.50 -15.85 5.35
CA ASP A 125 3.18 -15.59 4.78
C ASP A 125 2.67 -14.18 5.13
N ASP A 126 3.12 -13.60 6.25
CA ASP A 126 2.74 -12.24 6.65
C ASP A 126 3.15 -11.21 5.60
N ILE A 127 4.30 -11.40 4.95
CA ILE A 127 4.81 -10.49 3.90
C ILE A 127 4.74 -11.11 2.50
N ALA A 128 3.96 -12.16 2.29
CA ALA A 128 3.82 -12.78 0.98
C ALA A 128 3.47 -11.74 -0.10
N GLY A 129 4.14 -11.83 -1.26
CA GLY A 129 3.94 -10.90 -2.38
C GLY A 129 4.66 -9.54 -2.24
N TRP A 130 5.50 -9.34 -1.22
CA TRP A 130 6.19 -8.04 -1.04
C TRP A 130 7.02 -7.61 -2.25
N ASN A 131 7.58 -8.55 -3.04
CA ASN A 131 8.33 -8.23 -4.25
C ASN A 131 7.46 -7.56 -5.33
N ASP A 132 6.16 -7.84 -5.33
CA ASP A 132 5.18 -7.33 -6.28
C ASP A 132 4.54 -6.00 -5.84
N VAL A 133 4.93 -5.48 -4.66
CA VAL A 133 4.64 -4.11 -4.26
C VAL A 133 5.43 -3.15 -5.15
N LYS A 134 4.77 -2.09 -5.60
CA LYS A 134 5.28 -1.06 -6.51
C LYS A 134 4.80 0.31 -6.06
N VAL A 135 5.28 1.34 -6.74
CA VAL A 135 4.87 2.73 -6.59
C VAL A 135 3.94 3.10 -7.74
N LEU A 136 2.74 3.57 -7.42
CA LEU A 136 1.85 4.32 -8.29
C LEU A 136 2.23 5.80 -8.19
N ASN A 137 2.99 6.29 -9.17
CA ASN A 137 3.38 7.70 -9.24
C ASN A 137 2.23 8.51 -9.86
N LEU A 138 1.76 9.56 -9.20
CA LEU A 138 0.67 10.42 -9.70
C LEU A 138 1.20 11.77 -10.17
N TRP A 139 0.69 12.24 -11.31
CA TRP A 139 1.01 13.58 -11.84
C TRP A 139 -0.20 14.34 -12.33
N GLY A 140 -0.11 15.67 -12.26
CA GLY A 140 -1.14 16.56 -12.77
C GLY A 140 -1.33 16.41 -14.28
N ILE A 141 -2.58 16.39 -14.73
CA ILE A 141 -2.89 16.20 -16.17
C ILE A 141 -2.39 17.38 -17.01
N SER A 142 -2.55 18.61 -16.50
CA SER A 142 -2.29 19.85 -17.22
C SER A 142 -0.85 20.33 -17.14
N ASP A 143 -0.19 20.11 -16.01
CA ASP A 143 1.13 20.67 -15.70
C ASP A 143 2.22 19.59 -15.58
N ASN A 144 1.85 18.31 -15.61
CA ASN A 144 2.72 17.19 -15.25
C ASN A 144 3.41 17.42 -13.90
N ALA A 145 2.80 18.18 -12.98
CA ALA A 145 3.39 18.38 -11.68
C ALA A 145 3.45 17.03 -10.94
N ASP A 146 4.55 16.81 -10.22
CA ASP A 146 4.63 15.72 -9.26
C ASP A 146 3.61 15.95 -8.14
N ASN A 147 2.79 14.94 -7.86
CA ASN A 147 1.66 15.09 -6.95
C ASN A 147 1.76 14.19 -5.73
N GLN A 148 1.84 12.88 -5.87
CA GLN A 148 2.01 11.95 -4.75
C GLN A 148 2.28 10.55 -5.28
N SER A 149 3.34 9.92 -4.76
CA SER A 149 3.61 8.51 -4.94
C SER A 149 2.85 7.67 -3.93
N GLN A 150 2.17 6.62 -4.39
CA GLN A 150 1.32 5.76 -3.57
C GLN A 150 1.71 4.29 -3.70
N LEU A 151 1.52 3.49 -2.67
CA LEU A 151 1.83 2.05 -2.73
C LEU A 151 0.73 1.28 -3.46
N VAL A 152 1.12 0.33 -4.29
CA VAL A 152 0.20 -0.59 -4.98
C VAL A 152 0.84 -1.96 -5.09
N MET A 153 0.04 -3.04 -5.06
CA MET A 153 0.53 -4.39 -5.33
C MET A 153 0.10 -4.82 -6.73
N THR A 154 1.07 -5.25 -7.53
CA THR A 154 0.83 -5.80 -8.87
C THR A 154 0.59 -7.31 -8.77
N PRO A 155 -0.21 -7.92 -9.66
CA PRO A 155 -0.33 -9.37 -9.72
C PRO A 155 1.00 -10.02 -10.09
N VAL A 156 1.32 -11.15 -9.46
CA VAL A 156 2.52 -11.93 -9.78
C VAL A 156 2.50 -12.34 -11.26
N PRO A 157 3.55 -12.06 -12.06
CA PRO A 157 3.64 -12.53 -13.44
C PRO A 157 3.56 -14.08 -13.47
N GLY A 158 2.44 -14.62 -13.95
CA GLY A 158 2.17 -16.07 -14.00
C GLY A 158 0.95 -16.52 -13.21
N ALA A 159 0.44 -15.70 -12.29
CA ALA A 159 -0.88 -15.87 -11.71
C ALA A 159 -1.90 -15.17 -12.63
N GLY A 160 -2.18 -15.80 -13.77
CA GLY A 160 -3.36 -15.45 -14.56
C GLY A 160 -4.58 -15.52 -13.65
N ILE A 161 -5.19 -14.36 -13.40
CA ILE A 161 -6.58 -14.11 -12.98
C ILE A 161 -7.23 -15.36 -12.41
N LEU A 162 -7.32 -15.48 -11.08
CA LEU A 162 -8.38 -16.18 -10.32
C LEU A 162 -8.01 -16.16 -8.81
N GLY A 163 -8.46 -15.15 -8.05
CA GLY A 163 -8.74 -15.36 -6.61
C GLY A 163 -8.25 -14.36 -5.55
N ALA A 164 -7.41 -13.35 -5.83
CA ALA A 164 -6.73 -12.61 -4.73
C ALA A 164 -7.37 -11.30 -4.26
N ILE A 165 -8.42 -10.76 -4.90
CA ILE A 165 -9.06 -9.48 -4.50
C ILE A 165 -10.37 -9.71 -3.69
N GLY A 166 -10.71 -10.96 -3.39
CA GLY A 166 -11.98 -11.32 -2.73
C GLY A 166 -11.97 -11.33 -1.19
N LEU A 167 -10.82 -11.23 -0.51
CA LEU A 167 -10.74 -11.52 0.93
C LEU A 167 -10.66 -10.30 1.86
N GLY A 168 -10.51 -9.08 1.34
CA GLY A 168 -10.41 -7.88 2.18
C GLY A 168 -11.71 -7.46 2.89
N LEU A 169 -12.87 -7.95 2.48
CA LEU A 169 -14.17 -7.55 3.07
C LEU A 169 -14.94 -8.69 3.75
N ALA A 170 -14.56 -9.96 3.55
CA ALA A 170 -15.29 -11.11 4.09
C ALA A 170 -14.79 -11.59 5.47
N SER A 171 -13.57 -11.22 5.87
CA SER A 171 -12.99 -11.64 7.17
C SER A 171 -13.53 -10.82 8.36
N TRP A 172 -14.23 -9.71 8.11
CA TRP A 172 -14.66 -8.78 9.16
C TRP A 172 -15.80 -9.29 10.07
N ARG A 173 -16.45 -10.42 9.74
CA ARG A 173 -17.68 -10.83 10.46
C ARG A 173 -17.67 -12.20 11.16
N LEU A 174 -16.56 -12.94 11.18
CA LEU A 174 -16.56 -14.29 11.75
C LEU A 174 -15.79 -14.50 13.07
N ARG A 175 -15.12 -13.48 13.63
CA ARG A 175 -14.41 -13.62 14.93
C ARG A 175 -15.08 -12.90 16.10
N ARG A 176 -16.38 -13.10 16.31
CA ARG A 176 -17.01 -12.83 17.62
C ARG A 176 -17.92 -13.97 18.05
N ARG A 177 -17.35 -14.94 18.77
CA ARG A 177 -18.00 -15.73 19.83
C ARG A 177 -16.95 -16.60 20.54
N LYS A 178 -16.44 -16.11 21.66
CA LYS A 178 -16.15 -16.97 22.80
C LYS A 178 -17.21 -16.63 23.85
N VAL A 179 -18.12 -17.57 24.08
CA VAL A 179 -19.06 -17.54 25.19
C VAL A 179 -18.28 -18.01 26.41
N THR A 180 -18.13 -17.15 27.40
CA THR A 180 -17.63 -17.53 28.72
C THR A 180 -18.74 -18.34 29.40
N VAL A 181 -18.44 -19.60 29.73
CA VAL A 181 -19.24 -20.39 30.66
C VAL A 181 -18.53 -20.27 32.00
N GLU A 182 -19.11 -19.52 32.93
CA GLU A 182 -18.70 -19.54 34.34
C GLU A 182 -19.22 -20.83 34.98
N SER A 183 -18.37 -21.44 35.80
CA SER A 183 -18.67 -22.57 36.68
C SER A 183 -18.41 -22.17 38.12
#